data_AF-A0A6P0Q5W8-F1
#
_entry.id   AF-A0A6P0Q5W8-F1
#
_cell.length_a   1.000
_cell.length_b   1.000
_cell.length_c   1.000
_cell.angle_alpha   90.00
_cell.angle_beta   90.00
_cell.angle_gamma   90.00
#
_symmetry.space_group_name_H-M   'P 1'
#
loop_
_entity.id
_entity.type
_entity.pdbx_description
1 polymer ?
#
loop_
_entity_poly.entity_id
_entity_poly.type
_entity_poly.pdbx_seq_one_letter_code
_entity_poly.pdbx_strand_id
1 'polypeptide(L)'
;MDDEKRNQITTDLNELESNLKAEDASADKIALKRINYFIDKQLWSDALREIYLMPNPPAEVTDLIDKINNKAHDFCKKERE
;
A
#
# COMPACT_ATOMS: atom_id res chain seq x y z
N MET A 1 0.67 7.80 -22.55
CA MET A 1 1.81 7.07 -21.95
C MET A 1 1.59 6.78 -20.45
N ASP A 2 0.75 7.54 -19.73
CA ASP A 2 0.36 7.18 -18.35
C ASP A 2 -0.68 6.06 -18.25
N ASP A 3 -1.62 5.97 -19.19
CA ASP A 3 -2.68 4.96 -19.12
C ASP A 3 -2.17 3.53 -19.29
N GLU A 4 -1.07 3.33 -20.00
CA GLU A 4 -0.45 2.02 -20.17
C GLU A 4 0.13 1.50 -18.85
N LYS A 5 0.80 2.38 -18.09
CA LYS A 5 1.32 2.06 -16.75
C LYS A 5 0.19 1.78 -15.75
N ARG A 6 -0.89 2.58 -15.79
CA ARG A 6 -2.07 2.35 -14.93
C ARG A 6 -2.79 1.06 -15.27
N ASN A 7 -2.88 0.71 -16.55
CA ASN A 7 -3.42 -0.58 -16.99
C ASN A 7 -2.54 -1.73 -16.50
N GLN A 8 -1.22 -1.61 -16.62
CA GLN A 8 -0.29 -2.61 -16.10
C GLN A 8 -0.48 -2.86 -14.61
N ILE A 9 -0.55 -1.79 -13.81
CA ILE A 9 -0.79 -1.88 -12.36
C ILE A 9 -2.12 -2.56 -12.07
N THR A 10 -3.16 -2.25 -12.84
CA THR A 10 -4.48 -2.85 -12.66
C THR A 10 -4.48 -4.34 -13.00
N THR A 11 -3.78 -4.73 -14.06
CA THR A 11 -3.60 -6.13 -14.44
C THR A 11 -2.83 -6.90 -13.38
N ASP A 12 -1.69 -6.37 -12.92
CA ASP A 12 -0.87 -6.99 -11.88
C ASP A 12 -1.67 -7.18 -10.58
N LEU A 13 -2.47 -6.18 -10.17
CA LEU A 13 -3.33 -6.27 -8.99
C LEU A 13 -4.45 -7.31 -9.15
N ASN A 14 -5.09 -7.37 -10.31
CA ASN A 14 -6.13 -8.36 -10.59
C ASN A 14 -5.59 -9.79 -10.59
N GLU A 15 -4.40 -9.99 -11.15
CA GLU A 15 -3.73 -11.29 -11.14
C GLU A 15 -3.36 -11.70 -9.71
N LEU A 16 -2.78 -10.78 -8.94
CA LEU A 16 -2.44 -10.99 -7.53
C LEU A 16 -3.68 -11.31 -6.68
N GLU A 17 -4.80 -10.60 -6.87
CA GLU A 17 -6.07 -10.92 -6.20
C GLU A 17 -6.63 -12.27 -6.60
N SER A 18 -6.56 -12.62 -7.89
CA SER A 18 -7.08 -13.90 -8.40
C SER A 18 -6.28 -15.07 -7.84
N ASN A 19 -4.96 -14.96 -7.79
CA ASN A 19 -4.09 -15.97 -7.19
C ASN A 19 -4.37 -16.13 -5.69
N LEU A 20 -4.50 -15.02 -4.96
CA LEU A 20 -4.78 -15.07 -3.53
C LEU A 20 -6.19 -15.61 -3.21
N LYS A 21 -7.18 -15.31 -4.06
CA LYS A 21 -8.52 -15.92 -3.95
C LYS A 21 -8.49 -17.41 -4.23
N ALA A 22 -7.66 -17.87 -5.18
CA ALA A 22 -7.47 -19.30 -5.45
C ALA A 22 -6.78 -20.03 -4.27
N GLU A 23 -6.02 -19.31 -3.45
CA GLU A 23 -5.40 -19.81 -2.22
C GLU A 23 -6.30 -19.68 -0.97
N ASP A 24 -7.59 -19.32 -1.13
CA ASP A 24 -8.52 -19.08 -0.03
C ASP A 24 -7.98 -18.04 0.98
N ALA A 25 -7.21 -17.06 0.48
CA ALA A 25 -6.62 -16.03 1.32
C ALA A 25 -7.71 -15.10 1.88
N SER A 26 -7.65 -14.84 3.19
CA SER A 26 -8.50 -13.85 3.85
C SER A 26 -8.32 -12.46 3.23
N ALA A 27 -9.37 -11.63 3.29
CA ALA A 27 -9.34 -10.25 2.84
C ALA A 27 -8.16 -9.45 3.41
N ASP A 28 -7.77 -9.71 4.66
CA ASP A 28 -6.63 -9.06 5.31
C ASP A 28 -5.29 -9.42 4.64
N LYS A 29 -5.12 -10.69 4.22
CA LYS A 29 -3.92 -11.13 3.48
C LYS A 29 -3.87 -10.52 2.09
N ILE A 30 -5.03 -10.40 1.43
CA ILE A 30 -5.15 -9.76 0.12
C ILE A 30 -4.76 -8.28 0.23
N ALA A 31 -5.32 -7.56 1.21
CA ALA A 31 -5.01 -6.17 1.47
C ALA A 31 -3.51 -5.96 1.78
N LEU A 32 -2.92 -6.80 2.63
CA LEU A 32 -1.48 -6.75 2.93
C LEU A 32 -0.61 -6.89 1.67
N LYS A 33 -0.93 -7.85 0.79
CA LYS A 33 -0.19 -8.06 -0.45
C LYS A 33 -0.35 -6.89 -1.42
N ARG A 34 -1.55 -6.31 -1.53
CA ARG A 34 -1.80 -5.09 -2.32
C ARG A 34 -0.98 -3.92 -1.80
N ILE A 35 -0.94 -3.72 -0.47
CA ILE A 35 -0.13 -2.66 0.15
C ILE A 35 1.34 -2.82 -0.18
N ASN A 36 1.90 -4.02 -0.03
CA ASN A 36 3.29 -4.29 -0.39
C ASN A 36 3.57 -4.00 -1.87
N TYR A 37 2.65 -4.39 -2.76
CA TYR A 37 2.77 -4.07 -4.18
C TYR A 37 2.80 -2.56 -4.44
N PHE A 38 1.92 -1.79 -3.79
CA PHE A 38 1.92 -0.33 -3.91
C PHE A 38 3.21 0.28 -3.36
N ILE A 39 3.75 -0.23 -2.24
CA ILE A 39 5.03 0.22 -1.67
C ILE A 39 6.19 -0.03 -2.64
N ASP A 40 6.28 -1.24 -3.21
CA ASP A 40 7.33 -1.62 -4.17
C ASP A 40 7.29 -0.74 -5.43
N LYS A 41 6.10 -0.34 -5.86
CA LYS A 41 5.90 0.59 -6.99
C LYS A 41 6.00 2.07 -6.58
N GLN A 42 6.31 2.37 -5.32
CA GLN A 42 6.37 3.73 -4.74
C GLN A 42 5.04 4.51 -4.81
N LEU A 43 3.92 3.81 -4.89
CA LEU A 43 2.55 4.34 -4.92
C LEU A 43 2.02 4.52 -3.48
N TRP A 44 2.69 5.37 -2.71
CA TRP A 44 2.42 5.55 -1.28
C TRP A 44 0.99 6.00 -0.97
N SER A 45 0.37 6.82 -1.83
CA SER A 45 -1.01 7.26 -1.63
C SER A 45 -2.02 6.11 -1.73
N ASP A 46 -1.84 5.20 -2.70
CA ASP A 46 -2.68 4.01 -2.83
C ASP A 46 -2.42 3.01 -1.70
N ALA A 47 -1.15 2.81 -1.33
CA ALA A 47 -0.79 1.99 -0.17
C ALA A 47 -1.50 2.49 1.10
N LEU A 48 -1.39 3.78 1.42
CA LEU A 48 -2.02 4.37 2.59
C LEU A 48 -3.55 4.24 2.55
N ARG A 49 -4.18 4.45 1.38
CA ARG A 49 -5.64 4.30 1.25
C ARG A 49 -6.08 2.88 1.62
N GLU A 50 -5.40 1.85 1.12
CA GLU A 50 -5.72 0.45 1.45
C GLU A 50 -5.54 0.17 2.94
N ILE A 51 -4.50 0.75 3.55
CA ILE A 51 -4.26 0.61 5.00
C ILE A 51 -5.39 1.24 5.81
N TYR A 52 -5.82 2.45 5.47
CA TYR A 52 -6.90 3.15 6.17
C TYR A 52 -8.27 2.49 5.96
N LEU A 53 -8.45 1.73 4.89
CA LEU A 53 -9.66 0.95 4.65
C LEU A 53 -9.70 -0.36 5.46
N MET A 54 -8.54 -0.83 5.96
CA MET A 54 -8.51 -1.98 6.85
C MET A 54 -8.92 -1.59 8.27
N PRO A 55 -9.94 -2.23 8.85
CA PRO A 55 -10.38 -1.93 10.21
C PRO A 55 -9.35 -2.36 11.29
N ASN A 56 -8.51 -3.35 10.98
CA ASN A 56 -7.44 -3.80 11.88
C ASN A 56 -6.18 -4.15 11.07
N PRO A 57 -5.36 -3.15 10.71
CA PRO A 57 -4.15 -3.40 9.94
C PRO A 57 -3.18 -4.27 10.78
N PRO A 58 -2.54 -5.26 10.16
CA PRO A 58 -1.56 -6.11 10.85
C PRO A 58 -0.37 -5.27 11.31
N ALA A 59 0.29 -5.70 12.40
CA ALA A 59 1.37 -4.94 13.03
C ALA A 59 2.46 -4.49 12.06
N GLU A 60 2.80 -5.32 11.07
CA GLU A 60 3.77 -5.00 10.01
C GLU A 60 3.41 -3.73 9.22
N VAL A 61 2.12 -3.50 8.98
CA VAL A 61 1.60 -2.33 8.28
C VAL A 61 1.64 -1.11 9.19
N THR A 62 1.28 -1.27 10.45
CA THR A 62 1.28 -0.20 11.46
C THR A 62 2.71 0.31 11.73
N ASP A 63 3.69 -0.60 11.86
CA ASP A 63 5.12 -0.27 11.95
C ASP A 63 5.61 0.53 10.74
N LEU A 64 5.06 0.24 9.55
CA LEU A 64 5.43 0.91 8.32
C LEU A 64 4.84 2.32 8.26
N ILE A 65 3.59 2.51 8.69
CA ILE A 65 2.99 3.84 8.89
C ILE A 65 3.78 4.65 9.92
N ASP A 66 4.14 4.05 11.06
CA ASP A 66 4.91 4.74 12.10
C ASP A 66 6.28 5.18 11.57
N LYS A 67 6.95 4.36 10.75
CA LYS A 67 8.18 4.77 10.06
C LYS A 67 7.96 5.93 9.08
N ILE A 68 6.85 5.92 8.33
CA ILE A 68 6.50 7.02 7.42
C ILE A 68 6.22 8.30 8.21
N ASN A 69 5.42 8.24 9.27
CA ASN A 69 5.05 9.38 10.09
C ASN A 69 6.24 9.97 10.83
N ASN A 70 7.13 9.13 11.38
CA ASN A 70 8.35 9.58 12.01
C ASN A 70 9.31 10.25 11.01
N LYS A 71 9.33 9.83 9.74
CA LYS A 71 10.06 10.54 8.68
C LYS A 71 9.35 11.82 8.21
N ALA A 72 8.02 11.85 8.20
CA ALA A 72 7.23 13.03 7.85
C ALA A 72 7.44 14.18 8.87
N HIS A 73 7.75 13.84 10.13
CA HIS A 73 8.12 14.82 11.15
C HIS A 73 9.35 15.67 10.74
N ASP A 74 10.29 15.11 9.98
CA ASP A 74 11.44 15.85 9.45
C ASP A 74 11.07 16.78 8.28
N PHE A 75 10.03 16.46 7.50
CA PHE A 75 9.58 17.30 6.39
C PHE A 75 8.88 18.58 6.87
N CYS A 76 8.07 18.51 7.94
CA CYS A 76 7.35 19.67 8.48
C CYS A 76 8.24 20.66 9.26
N LYS A 77 9.53 20.35 9.49
CA LYS A 77 10.43 21.24 10.23
C LYS A 77 11.14 22.28 9.34
N LYS A 78 11.09 22.15 8.02
CA LYS A 78 11.91 22.95 7.09
C LYS A 78 11.29 24.27 6.60
N GLU A 79 10.11 24.68 7.07
CA GLU A 79 9.50 25.97 6.71
C GLU A 79 9.42 26.96 7.89
N ARG A 80 10.52 27.07 8.65
CA ARG A 80 10.63 28.15 9.66
C ARG A 80 12.07 28.58 9.87
N GLU A 81 12.71 29.10 8.83
CA GLU A 81 13.86 30.02 8.92
C GLU A 81 13.68 31.17 7.93
#